data_AF-A0A2W4HS97-F1
#
_entry.id   AF-A0A2W4HS97-F1
#
_cell.length_a   1.000
_cell.length_b   1.000
_cell.length_c   1.000
_cell.angle_alpha   90.00
_cell.angle_beta   90.00
_cell.angle_gamma   90.00
#
_symmetry.space_group_name_H-M   'P 1'
#
loop_
_entity.id
_entity.type
_entity.pdbx_description
1 polymer ?
#
loop_
_entity_poly.entity_id
_entity_poly.type
_entity_poly.pdbx_seq_one_letter_code
_entity_poly.pdbx_strand_id
1 'polypeptide(L)' 'MNWDQIEGNWKQFEGKVKTQWGKLTDDDWKLVEGKKDQLLGKIQERYGQTKEAAEKELDEFCAKL' A
#
# COMPACT_ATOMS: atom_id res chain seq x y z
N MET A 1 3.54 -13.17 -2.10
CA MET A 1 4.57 -12.64 -1.15
C MET A 1 3.88 -12.12 0.13
N ASN A 2 4.59 -11.84 1.23
CA ASN A 2 4.01 -11.15 2.39
C ASN A 2 4.40 -9.66 2.41
N TRP A 3 3.55 -8.80 2.98
CA TRP A 3 3.84 -7.37 3.08
C TRP A 3 5.12 -7.06 3.88
N ASP A 4 5.43 -7.86 4.89
CA ASP A 4 6.67 -7.75 5.67
C ASP A 4 7.94 -7.79 4.80
N GLN A 5 7.92 -8.61 3.73
CA GLN A 5 9.03 -8.69 2.77
C GLN A 5 9.07 -7.49 1.82
N ILE A 6 7.90 -6.92 1.50
CA ILE A 6 7.77 -5.70 0.71
C ILE A 6 8.29 -4.51 1.51
N GLU A 7 7.95 -4.43 2.81
CA GLU A 7 8.46 -3.41 3.73
C GLU A 7 9.99 -3.49 3.83
N GLY A 8 10.55 -4.68 4.05
CA GLY A 8 12.01 -4.89 4.08
C GLY A 8 12.73 -4.53 2.77
N ASN A 9 12.03 -4.59 1.63
CA ASN A 9 12.56 -4.25 0.31
C ASN A 9 11.86 -3.03 -0.31
N TRP A 10 11.34 -2.11 0.51
CA TRP A 10 10.42 -1.07 0.08
C TRP A 10 10.90 -0.28 -1.13
N LYS A 11 12.19 0.09 -1.18
CA LYS A 11 12.80 0.83 -2.31
C LYS A 11 12.66 0.12 -3.66
N GLN A 12 12.58 -1.21 -3.70
CA GLN A 12 12.38 -1.96 -4.95
C GLN A 12 10.90 -2.06 -5.33
N PHE A 13 10.01 -2.08 -4.34
CA PHE A 13 8.57 -2.26 -4.55
C PHE A 13 7.78 -0.96 -4.61
N GLU A 14 8.32 0.16 -4.10
CA GLU A 14 7.61 1.44 -3.98
C GLU A 14 7.02 1.91 -5.32
N GLY A 15 7.71 1.69 -6.44
CA GLY A 15 7.22 2.07 -7.76
C GLY A 15 5.98 1.26 -8.17
N LYS A 16 5.98 -0.05 -7.90
CA LYS A 16 4.83 -0.93 -8.19
C LYS A 16 3.64 -0.59 -7.28
N VAL A 17 3.93 -0.35 -6.01
CA VAL A 17 2.94 0.06 -5.00
C VAL A 17 2.33 1.42 -5.39
N LYS A 18 3.14 2.42 -5.72
CA LYS A 18 2.68 3.73 -6.23
C LYS A 18 1.80 3.61 -7.47
N THR A 19 2.13 2.69 -8.36
CA THR A 19 1.33 2.44 -9.57
C THR A 19 -0.03 1.82 -9.25
N GLN A 20 -0.07 0.84 -8.32
CA GLN A 20 -1.31 0.20 -7.88
C GLN A 20 -2.27 1.20 -7.23
N TRP A 21 -1.74 2.05 -6.35
CA TRP A 21 -2.53 3.05 -5.62
C TRP A 21 -2.29 4.48 -6.10
N GLY A 22 -2.47 4.72 -7.41
CA GLY A 22 -2.19 6.01 -8.03
C GLY A 22 -3.02 7.22 -7.55
N LYS A 23 -4.06 7.04 -6.70
CA LYS A 23 -4.75 8.18 -6.06
C LYS A 23 -4.01 8.72 -4.83
N LEU A 24 -3.06 7.95 -4.27
CA LEU A 24 -2.22 8.41 -3.17
C LEU A 24 -1.20 9.42 -3.72
N THR A 25 -1.05 10.53 -3.02
CA THR A 25 -0.10 11.58 -3.39
C THR A 25 1.30 11.28 -2.88
N ASP A 26 2.32 11.96 -3.41
CA ASP A 26 3.69 11.87 -2.90
C ASP A 26 3.81 12.13 -1.39
N ASP A 27 2.96 12.98 -0.83
CA ASP A 27 2.95 13.23 0.61
C ASP A 27 2.41 12.02 1.40
N ASP A 28 1.36 11.39 0.90
CA ASP A 28 0.85 10.14 1.47
C ASP A 28 1.93 9.04 1.43
N TRP A 29 2.69 8.94 0.34
CA TRP A 29 3.77 7.96 0.20
C TRP A 29 4.92 8.18 1.18
N LYS A 30 5.23 9.43 1.50
CA LYS A 30 6.22 9.78 2.54
C LYS A 30 5.76 9.34 3.92
N LEU A 31 4.46 9.42 4.20
CA LEU A 31 3.88 8.97 5.47
C LEU A 31 3.79 7.45 5.57
N VAL A 32 3.51 6.78 4.45
CA VAL A 32 3.40 5.32 4.39
C VAL A 32 4.75 4.66 4.70
N GLU A 33 5.83 5.10 4.05
CA GLU A 33 7.20 4.58 4.26
C GLU A 33 7.29 3.04 4.26
N GLY A 34 6.45 2.37 3.45
CA GLY A 34 6.37 0.91 3.39
C GLY A 34 5.55 0.22 4.47
N LYS A 35 5.01 0.96 5.45
CA LYS A 35 4.21 0.40 6.55
C LYS A 35 2.80 0.02 6.11
N LYS A 36 2.40 -1.22 6.37
CA LYS A 36 1.07 -1.75 6.00
C LYS A 36 -0.06 -0.91 6.59
N ASP A 37 -0.02 -0.65 7.89
CA ASP A 37 -1.06 0.08 8.61
C ASP A 37 -1.23 1.52 8.09
N GLN A 38 -0.13 2.20 7.79
CA GLN A 38 -0.18 3.55 7.22
C GLN A 38 -0.80 3.51 5.82
N LEU A 39 -0.41 2.54 4.98
CA LEU A 39 -1.00 2.39 3.65
C LEU A 39 -2.50 2.10 3.74
N LEU A 40 -2.92 1.20 4.62
CA LEU A 40 -4.33 0.91 4.86
C LEU A 40 -5.11 2.15 5.30
N GLY A 41 -4.57 2.94 6.21
CA GLY A 41 -5.19 4.20 6.65
C GLY A 41 -5.38 5.15 5.46
N LYS A 42 -4.31 5.34 4.67
CA LYS A 42 -4.36 6.23 3.50
C LYS A 42 -5.29 5.74 2.40
N ILE A 43 -5.36 4.44 2.16
CA ILE A 43 -6.31 3.85 1.20
C ILE A 43 -7.74 4.13 1.68
N GLN A 44 -8.06 3.89 2.95
CA GLN A 44 -9.38 4.20 3.51
C GLN A 44 -9.73 5.68 3.35
N GLU A 45 -8.82 6.59 3.68
CA GLU A 45 -9.02 8.04 3.56
C GLU A 45 -9.18 8.52 2.11
N ARG A 46 -8.33 8.05 1.18
CA ARG A 46 -8.29 8.54 -0.21
C ARG A 46 -9.30 7.85 -1.12
N TYR A 47 -9.54 6.57 -0.91
CA TYR A 47 -10.43 5.76 -1.74
C TYR A 47 -11.83 5.65 -1.13
N GLY A 48 -12.03 6.07 0.12
CA GLY A 48 -13.32 5.96 0.82
C GLY A 48 -13.72 4.51 1.07
N GLN A 49 -12.73 3.63 1.21
CA GLN A 49 -12.92 2.19 1.35
C GLN A 49 -12.97 1.77 2.82
N THR A 50 -13.59 0.63 3.09
CA THR A 50 -13.51 -0.01 4.40
C THR A 50 -12.13 -0.63 4.60
N LYS A 51 -11.74 -0.81 5.87
CA LYS A 51 -10.51 -1.51 6.22
C LYS A 51 -10.40 -2.87 5.53
N GLU A 52 -11.48 -3.66 5.54
CA GLU A 52 -11.51 -4.99 4.90
C GLU A 52 -11.25 -4.92 3.39
N ALA A 53 -11.83 -3.94 2.68
CA ALA A 53 -11.59 -3.76 1.25
C ALA A 53 -10.14 -3.37 0.96
N ALA A 54 -9.58 -2.45 1.77
CA ALA A 54 -8.20 -2.05 1.65
C ALA A 54 -7.22 -3.20 1.96
N GLU A 55 -7.53 -4.02 2.98
CA GLU A 55 -6.76 -5.22 3.31
C GLU A 55 -6.81 -6.25 2.19
N LYS A 56 -7.99 -6.47 1.60
CA LYS A 56 -8.13 -7.36 0.45
C LYS A 56 -7.32 -6.90 -0.76
N GLU A 57 -7.33 -5.61 -1.08
CA GLU A 57 -6.50 -5.08 -2.18
C GLU A 57 -5.01 -5.27 -1.93
N LEU A 58 -4.58 -5.06 -0.69
CA LEU A 58 -3.21 -5.30 -0.25
C LEU A 58 -2.80 -6.76 -0.39
N ASP A 59 -3.67 -7.68 0.04
CA ASP A 59 -3.47 -9.12 -0.12
C ASP A 59 -3.44 -9.53 -1.59
N GLU A 60 -4.35 -9.00 -2.42
CA GLU A 60 -4.36 -9.25 -3.86
C GLU A 60 -3.10 -8.72 -4.55
N PHE A 61 -2.60 -7.56 -4.13
CA PHE A 61 -1.34 -7.02 -4.62
C PHE A 61 -0.16 -7.92 -4.21
N CYS A 62 -0.11 -8.34 -2.95
CA CYS A 62 0.89 -9.27 -2.43
C CYS A 62 0.85 -10.64 -3.12
N ALA A 63 -0.32 -11.09 -3.56
CA ALA A 63 -0.50 -12.34 -4.30
C ALA A 63 -0.08 -12.24 -5.77
N LYS A 64 -0.12 -11.04 -6.35
CA LYS A 64 0.34 -10.75 -7.73
C LYS A 64 1.86 -10.53 -7.84
N LEU A 65 2.54 -10.34 -6.71
CA LEU A 65 3.99 -10.17 -6.60
C LEU A 65 4.69 -11.48 -6.19
#